data_AF-A0A4Q3UAA9-F1
#
_entry.id   AF-A0A4Q3UAA9-F1
#
_cell.length_a   1.000
_cell.length_b   1.000
_cell.length_c   1.000
_cell.angle_alpha   90.00
_cell.angle_beta   90.00
_cell.angle_gamma   90.00
#
_symmetry.space_group_name_H-M   'P 1'
#
loop_
_entity.id
_entity.type
_entity.pdbx_description
1 polymer ?
#
loop_
_entity_poly.entity_id
_entity_poly.type
_entity_poly.pdbx_seq_one_letter_code
_entity_poly.pdbx_strand_id
1 'polypeptide(L)'
;QTMIAELYGSDLANASMYDGATSMAEAAIMATGVNGRQVVAVSEAVHPHYRQVLATYCWSMGIEVRTLPQEQGTTASLETTDAACLIVQSPNFFGTIEDLKAAREAADKAGALLIVVADPVACALLKSPGEYGADVVVGEGQPMGIAMGFGGPMLGLFACKKEHVRRIPGRIVGKTKEAHGDKEGYVMTLRTREQDIRREKATSNICTNEALMGLAATVYMTALGKNGMTQVAQGSLNNARYLQSVLPEGVTVWNDGKTFCEFVLELPKPAVEVRDAMLAKGILAGLPLGTYYPGMDNSLLVAVTEIRTKAQIDAYVDALKASL
;
A
#
# COMPACT_ATOMS: atom_id res chain seq x y z
N GLN A 1 14.74 -7.52 1.19
CA GLN A 1 14.63 -8.01 -0.21
C GLN A 1 13.94 -9.36 -0.28
N THR A 2 14.58 -10.46 0.16
CA THR A 2 13.98 -11.82 0.13
C THR A 2 12.60 -11.88 0.77
N MET A 3 12.47 -11.37 2.00
CA MET A 3 11.21 -11.37 2.75
C MET A 3 10.06 -10.68 2.02
N ILE A 4 10.35 -9.55 1.35
CA ILE A 4 9.33 -8.78 0.61
C ILE A 4 8.98 -9.45 -0.71
N ALA A 5 9.98 -10.01 -1.42
CA ALA A 5 9.74 -10.76 -2.64
C ALA A 5 8.85 -11.99 -2.37
N GLU A 6 9.13 -12.73 -1.30
CA GLU A 6 8.30 -13.87 -0.88
C GLU A 6 6.90 -13.44 -0.43
N LEU A 7 6.79 -12.40 0.40
CA LEU A 7 5.51 -11.91 0.92
C LEU A 7 4.58 -11.38 -0.20
N TYR A 8 5.14 -10.72 -1.21
CA TYR A 8 4.40 -10.21 -2.37
C TYR A 8 4.31 -11.20 -3.54
N GLY A 9 4.89 -12.39 -3.43
CA GLY A 9 4.91 -13.37 -4.53
C GLY A 9 5.62 -12.88 -5.79
N SER A 10 6.61 -12.01 -5.64
CA SER A 10 7.37 -11.38 -6.74
C SER A 10 8.77 -11.99 -6.88
N ASP A 11 9.43 -11.77 -8.04
CA ASP A 11 10.75 -12.35 -8.29
C ASP A 11 11.88 -11.66 -7.50
N LEU A 12 11.79 -10.34 -7.31
CA LEU A 12 12.76 -9.58 -6.54
C LEU A 12 12.14 -8.33 -5.91
N ALA A 13 12.83 -7.79 -4.91
CA ALA A 13 12.55 -6.48 -4.32
C ALA A 13 13.83 -5.65 -4.24
N ASN A 14 13.69 -4.33 -4.24
CA ASN A 14 14.82 -3.42 -3.98
C ASN A 14 15.11 -3.29 -2.48
N ALA A 15 16.14 -2.52 -2.14
CA ALA A 15 16.55 -2.25 -0.77
C ALA A 15 15.95 -0.93 -0.26
N SER A 16 14.61 -0.82 -0.29
CA SER A 16 13.77 0.30 0.17
C SER A 16 13.64 1.51 -0.76
N MET A 17 12.50 2.18 -0.60
CA MET A 17 12.12 3.52 -1.08
C MET A 17 11.77 4.41 0.13
N TYR A 18 11.41 5.69 -0.10
CA TYR A 18 11.07 6.63 0.99
C TYR A 18 9.78 6.26 1.72
N ASP A 19 8.71 6.01 0.97
CA ASP A 19 7.38 5.67 1.51
C ASP A 19 6.56 4.94 0.43
N GLY A 20 5.38 4.44 0.78
CA GLY A 20 4.52 3.75 -0.17
C GLY A 20 4.02 4.64 -1.34
N ALA A 21 3.85 5.95 -1.13
CA ALA A 21 3.35 6.88 -2.14
C ALA A 21 4.38 7.09 -3.26
N THR A 22 5.63 7.33 -2.89
CA THR A 22 6.77 7.47 -3.79
C THR A 22 7.12 6.15 -4.46
N SER A 23 6.99 5.01 -3.77
CA SER A 23 7.10 3.69 -4.41
C SER A 23 6.09 3.52 -5.55
N MET A 24 4.82 3.91 -5.33
CA MET A 24 3.78 3.82 -6.36
C MET A 24 4.05 4.75 -7.54
N ALA A 25 4.45 5.99 -7.28
CA ALA A 25 4.79 6.94 -8.34
C ALA A 25 5.97 6.44 -9.20
N GLU A 26 7.01 5.90 -8.56
CA GLU A 26 8.17 5.32 -9.24
C GLU A 26 7.81 4.05 -10.02
N ALA A 27 6.84 3.26 -9.55
CA ALA A 27 6.34 2.11 -10.30
C ALA A 27 5.63 2.54 -11.59
N ALA A 28 4.86 3.63 -11.53
CA ALA A 28 4.21 4.21 -12.70
C ALA A 28 5.25 4.72 -13.73
N ILE A 29 6.28 5.44 -13.26
CA ILE A 29 7.38 5.92 -14.11
C ILE A 29 8.17 4.74 -14.71
N MET A 30 8.41 3.70 -13.92
CA MET A 30 9.04 2.48 -14.40
C MET A 30 8.24 1.87 -15.57
N ALA A 31 6.91 1.82 -15.43
CA ALA A 31 6.03 1.28 -16.45
C ALA A 31 6.05 2.09 -17.77
N THR A 32 6.01 3.42 -17.70
CA THR A 32 6.14 4.28 -18.90
C THR A 32 7.51 4.09 -19.56
N GLY A 33 8.57 3.90 -18.76
CA GLY A 33 9.90 3.59 -19.27
C GLY A 33 10.06 2.19 -19.88
N VAL A 34 9.18 1.24 -19.54
CA VAL A 34 9.18 -0.13 -20.08
C VAL A 34 8.52 -0.18 -21.47
N ASN A 35 7.33 0.39 -21.62
CA ASN A 35 6.55 0.27 -22.87
C ASN A 35 6.43 1.56 -23.69
N GLY A 36 6.96 2.69 -23.20
CA GLY A 36 6.99 3.97 -23.91
C GLY A 36 5.67 4.75 -23.90
N ARG A 37 4.60 4.22 -23.30
CA ARG A 37 3.29 4.89 -23.22
C ARG A 37 3.30 5.96 -22.14
N GLN A 38 2.51 7.02 -22.34
CA GLN A 38 2.48 8.22 -21.48
C GLN A 38 1.16 8.39 -20.72
N VAL A 39 0.40 7.31 -20.55
CA VAL A 39 -0.86 7.30 -19.80
C VAL A 39 -0.73 6.32 -18.63
N VAL A 40 -1.12 6.73 -17.44
CA VAL A 40 -1.19 5.89 -16.24
C VAL A 40 -2.65 5.82 -15.81
N ALA A 41 -3.22 4.62 -15.75
CA ALA A 41 -4.56 4.42 -15.20
C ALA A 41 -4.47 4.04 -13.72
N VAL A 42 -5.17 4.76 -12.85
CA VAL A 42 -5.14 4.55 -11.40
C VAL A 42 -6.56 4.50 -10.84
N SER A 43 -6.87 3.49 -10.04
CA SER A 43 -8.14 3.43 -9.32
C SER A 43 -8.29 4.61 -8.36
N GLU A 44 -9.47 5.23 -8.33
CA GLU A 44 -9.85 6.23 -7.35
C GLU A 44 -9.82 5.70 -5.91
N ALA A 45 -9.99 4.39 -5.72
CA ALA A 45 -9.92 3.72 -4.43
C ALA A 45 -8.48 3.56 -3.90
N VAL A 46 -7.45 3.93 -4.68
CA VAL A 46 -6.09 4.12 -4.16
C VAL A 46 -6.06 5.31 -3.21
N HIS A 47 -5.25 5.22 -2.15
CA HIS A 47 -5.11 6.27 -1.14
C HIS A 47 -4.98 7.67 -1.78
N PRO A 48 -5.79 8.67 -1.37
CA PRO A 48 -5.87 9.98 -2.03
C PRO A 48 -4.52 10.71 -2.06
N HIS A 49 -3.76 10.69 -0.96
CA HIS A 49 -2.40 11.24 -0.93
C HIS A 49 -1.43 10.52 -1.90
N TYR A 50 -1.58 9.21 -2.10
CA TYR A 50 -0.73 8.48 -3.06
C TYR A 50 -1.06 8.93 -4.49
N ARG A 51 -2.36 9.10 -4.80
CA ARG A 51 -2.80 9.68 -6.09
C ARG A 51 -2.28 11.10 -6.29
N GLN A 52 -2.24 11.92 -5.24
CA GLN A 52 -1.68 13.27 -5.31
C GLN A 52 -0.17 13.27 -5.59
N VAL A 53 0.60 12.39 -4.93
CA VAL A 53 2.04 12.22 -5.20
C VAL A 53 2.27 11.74 -6.63
N LEU A 54 1.51 10.74 -7.08
CA LEU A 54 1.54 10.26 -8.47
C LEU A 54 1.27 11.39 -9.47
N ALA A 55 0.19 12.15 -9.29
CA ALA A 55 -0.15 13.26 -10.16
C ALA A 55 0.97 14.32 -10.21
N THR A 56 1.61 14.60 -9.08
CA THR A 56 2.73 15.55 -8.98
C THR A 56 3.94 15.06 -9.78
N TYR A 57 4.31 13.79 -9.64
CA TYR A 57 5.43 13.19 -10.37
C TYR A 57 5.14 13.17 -11.88
N CYS A 58 3.96 12.67 -12.27
CA CYS A 58 3.53 12.56 -13.66
C CYS A 58 3.42 13.93 -14.35
N TRP A 59 2.92 14.97 -13.66
CA TRP A 59 2.83 16.33 -14.18
C TRP A 59 4.19 16.85 -14.65
N SER A 60 5.24 16.65 -13.85
CA SER A 60 6.59 17.11 -14.19
C SER A 60 7.21 16.41 -15.41
N MET A 61 6.68 15.24 -15.78
CA MET A 61 7.17 14.38 -16.86
C MET A 61 6.26 14.37 -18.09
N GLY A 62 5.12 15.08 -18.07
CA GLY A 62 4.14 15.06 -19.16
C GLY A 62 3.39 13.72 -19.30
N ILE A 63 3.28 12.95 -18.21
CA ILE A 63 2.52 11.69 -18.17
C ILE A 63 1.07 12.02 -17.79
N GLU A 64 0.10 11.57 -18.57
CA GLU A 64 -1.33 11.67 -18.25
C GLU A 64 -1.70 10.70 -17.14
N VAL A 65 -2.38 11.17 -16.09
CA VAL A 65 -2.97 10.32 -15.05
C VAL A 65 -4.47 10.24 -15.27
N ARG A 66 -4.96 9.05 -15.59
CA ARG A 66 -6.38 8.74 -15.75
C ARG A 66 -6.90 8.07 -14.50
N THR A 67 -7.76 8.75 -13.75
CA THR A 67 -8.42 8.17 -12.58
C THR A 67 -9.62 7.34 -13.01
N LEU A 68 -9.65 6.08 -12.60
CA LEU A 68 -10.76 5.16 -12.80
C LEU A 68 -11.71 5.26 -11.60
N PRO A 69 -13.00 5.56 -11.81
CA PRO A 69 -13.92 5.85 -10.72
C PRO A 69 -14.11 4.62 -9.82
N GLN A 70 -14.37 4.89 -8.54
CA GLN A 70 -14.84 3.88 -7.60
C GLN A 70 -16.36 3.92 -7.46
N GLU A 71 -16.99 2.78 -7.17
CA GLU A 71 -18.38 2.67 -6.77
C GLU A 71 -18.45 1.79 -5.53
N GLN A 72 -19.10 2.29 -4.47
CA GLN A 72 -19.27 1.60 -3.18
C GLN A 72 -17.95 1.06 -2.61
N GLY A 73 -16.84 1.78 -2.80
CA GLY A 73 -15.53 1.44 -2.24
C GLY A 73 -14.79 0.37 -3.03
N THR A 74 -15.16 0.12 -4.28
CA THR A 74 -14.44 -0.76 -5.22
C THR A 74 -14.22 -0.07 -6.55
N THR A 75 -13.23 -0.48 -7.33
CA THR A 75 -12.98 0.11 -8.65
C THR A 75 -14.11 -0.27 -9.62
N ALA A 76 -14.93 0.69 -10.05
CA ALA A 76 -16.16 0.43 -10.81
C ALA A 76 -15.89 -0.12 -12.22
N SER A 77 -14.86 0.42 -12.88
CA SER A 77 -14.38 -0.07 -14.17
C SER A 77 -12.86 -0.07 -14.20
N LEU A 78 -12.30 -1.24 -14.52
CA LEU A 78 -10.87 -1.43 -14.73
C LEU A 78 -10.45 -1.22 -16.19
N GLU A 79 -11.41 -0.90 -17.07
CA GLU A 79 -11.12 -0.70 -18.49
C GLU A 79 -10.27 0.54 -18.71
N THR A 80 -9.21 0.37 -19.51
CA THR A 80 -8.34 1.47 -19.92
C THR A 80 -7.76 1.18 -21.30
N THR A 81 -7.40 2.23 -22.03
CA THR A 81 -6.75 2.17 -23.34
C THR A 81 -5.46 2.97 -23.32
N ASP A 82 -4.46 2.51 -24.07
CA ASP A 82 -3.15 3.15 -24.25
C ASP A 82 -2.37 3.43 -22.94
N ALA A 83 -2.78 2.80 -21.83
CA ALA A 83 -2.12 2.93 -20.55
C ALA A 83 -0.80 2.15 -20.52
N ALA A 84 0.22 2.76 -19.92
CA ALA A 84 1.47 2.12 -19.56
C ALA A 84 1.26 1.11 -18.42
N CYS A 85 0.40 1.46 -17.47
CA CYS A 85 0.02 0.63 -16.33
C CYS A 85 -1.40 0.87 -15.86
N LEU A 86 -1.95 -0.15 -15.21
CA LEU A 86 -3.14 -0.10 -14.37
C LEU A 86 -2.68 -0.24 -12.90
N ILE A 87 -3.04 0.74 -12.07
CA ILE A 87 -2.70 0.79 -10.65
C ILE A 87 -3.98 0.57 -9.82
N VAL A 88 -3.94 -0.46 -8.97
CA VAL A 88 -4.98 -0.74 -7.96
C VAL A 88 -4.33 -0.87 -6.59
N GLN A 89 -5.10 -0.66 -5.52
CA GLN A 89 -4.67 -0.91 -4.14
C GLN A 89 -5.51 -2.04 -3.54
N SER A 90 -4.91 -3.02 -2.86
CA SER A 90 -5.67 -4.11 -2.22
C SER A 90 -4.99 -4.59 -0.92
N PRO A 91 -5.67 -4.51 0.23
CA PRO A 91 -6.92 -3.79 0.48
C PRO A 91 -6.81 -2.29 0.10
N ASN A 92 -7.85 -1.72 -0.51
CA ASN A 92 -7.88 -0.34 -0.98
C ASN A 92 -8.08 0.66 0.17
N PHE A 93 -8.15 1.97 -0.14
CA PHE A 93 -8.26 3.02 0.87
C PHE A 93 -9.52 2.92 1.76
N PHE A 94 -10.58 2.30 1.26
CA PHE A 94 -11.79 2.04 2.04
C PHE A 94 -11.71 0.75 2.86
N GLY A 95 -10.56 0.07 2.83
CA GLY A 95 -10.29 -1.23 3.44
C GLY A 95 -10.80 -2.42 2.64
N THR A 96 -11.36 -2.21 1.45
CA THR A 96 -11.99 -3.25 0.63
C THR A 96 -10.96 -4.04 -0.18
N ILE A 97 -11.10 -5.36 -0.22
CA ILE A 97 -10.24 -6.26 -1.00
C ILE A 97 -10.71 -6.21 -2.46
N GLU A 98 -9.91 -5.59 -3.33
CA GLU A 98 -10.15 -5.52 -4.78
C GLU A 98 -9.98 -6.89 -5.46
N ASP A 99 -10.71 -7.12 -6.56
CA ASP A 99 -10.56 -8.31 -7.41
C ASP A 99 -9.29 -8.18 -8.29
N LEU A 100 -8.18 -8.67 -7.76
CA LEU A 100 -6.89 -8.64 -8.47
C LEU A 100 -6.87 -9.52 -9.72
N LYS A 101 -7.75 -10.53 -9.83
CA LYS A 101 -7.86 -11.34 -11.05
C LYS A 101 -8.48 -10.51 -12.17
N ALA A 102 -9.58 -9.81 -11.89
CA ALA A 102 -10.21 -8.89 -12.84
C ALA A 102 -9.23 -7.76 -13.24
N ALA A 103 -8.46 -7.23 -12.29
CA ALA A 103 -7.44 -6.21 -12.58
C ALA A 103 -6.35 -6.72 -13.53
N ARG A 104 -5.88 -7.96 -13.35
CA ARG A 104 -4.91 -8.59 -14.27
C ARG A 104 -5.47 -8.76 -15.67
N GLU A 105 -6.69 -9.29 -15.79
CA GLU A 105 -7.36 -9.47 -17.09
C GLU A 105 -7.55 -8.14 -17.83
N ALA A 106 -7.95 -7.09 -17.10
CA ALA A 106 -8.10 -5.74 -17.66
C ALA A 106 -6.76 -5.15 -18.12
N ALA A 107 -5.69 -5.31 -17.32
CA ALA A 107 -4.36 -4.86 -17.69
C ALA A 107 -3.83 -5.60 -18.94
N ASP A 108 -4.06 -6.91 -19.04
CA ASP A 108 -3.68 -7.71 -20.22
C ASP A 108 -4.42 -7.26 -21.49
N LYS A 109 -5.75 -7.04 -21.39
CA LYS A 109 -6.57 -6.52 -22.49
C LYS A 109 -6.06 -5.17 -22.99
N ALA A 110 -5.56 -4.32 -22.10
CA ALA A 110 -4.98 -3.03 -22.43
C ALA A 110 -3.50 -3.10 -22.88
N GLY A 111 -2.83 -4.25 -22.73
CA GLY A 111 -1.38 -4.37 -22.89
C GLY A 111 -0.59 -3.51 -21.89
N ALA A 112 -1.17 -3.26 -20.71
CA ALA A 112 -0.62 -2.46 -19.63
C ALA A 112 0.02 -3.34 -18.55
N LEU A 113 0.98 -2.79 -17.81
CA LEU A 113 1.52 -3.43 -16.62
C LEU A 113 0.51 -3.34 -15.47
N LEU A 114 0.32 -4.41 -14.70
CA LEU A 114 -0.45 -4.36 -13.45
C LEU A 114 0.48 -3.98 -12.30
N ILE A 115 0.17 -2.87 -11.64
CA ILE A 115 0.83 -2.41 -10.41
C ILE A 115 -0.17 -2.53 -9.27
N VAL A 116 0.22 -3.22 -8.21
CA VAL A 116 -0.62 -3.36 -7.01
C VAL A 116 0.06 -2.67 -5.82
N VAL A 117 -0.65 -1.72 -5.22
CA VAL A 117 -0.31 -1.19 -3.90
C VAL A 117 -0.91 -2.14 -2.86
N ALA A 118 -0.07 -2.83 -2.09
CA ALA A 118 -0.48 -3.86 -1.16
C ALA A 118 -0.06 -3.53 0.27
N ASP A 119 -0.93 -3.89 1.22
CA ASP A 119 -0.56 -3.94 2.63
C ASP A 119 0.25 -5.22 2.89
N PRO A 120 1.50 -5.12 3.37
CA PRO A 120 2.33 -6.30 3.65
C PRO A 120 1.77 -7.20 4.76
N VAL A 121 1.09 -6.64 5.75
CA VAL A 121 0.43 -7.41 6.82
C VAL A 121 -0.76 -8.18 6.24
N ALA A 122 -1.57 -7.55 5.39
CA ALA A 122 -2.69 -8.23 4.72
C ALA A 122 -2.19 -9.42 3.86
N CYS A 123 -1.04 -9.29 3.20
CA CYS A 123 -0.41 -10.36 2.41
C CYS A 123 0.05 -11.57 3.24
N ALA A 124 0.08 -11.48 4.58
CA ALA A 124 0.33 -12.63 5.44
C ALA A 124 -0.88 -13.58 5.56
N LEU A 125 -2.06 -13.16 5.09
CA LEU A 125 -3.30 -13.95 5.04
C LEU A 125 -3.88 -14.07 3.63
N LEU A 126 -3.86 -12.98 2.86
CA LEU A 126 -4.40 -12.94 1.51
C LEU A 126 -3.42 -13.55 0.53
N LYS A 127 -3.96 -14.15 -0.54
CA LYS A 127 -3.15 -14.56 -1.69
C LYS A 127 -2.40 -13.34 -2.22
N SER A 128 -1.09 -13.49 -2.44
CA SER A 128 -0.23 -12.36 -2.74
C SER A 128 -0.49 -11.78 -4.15
N PRO A 129 -0.28 -10.47 -4.39
CA PRO A 129 -0.53 -9.88 -5.69
C PRO A 129 0.29 -10.49 -6.84
N GLY A 130 1.52 -10.93 -6.56
CA GLY A 130 2.36 -11.61 -7.55
C GLY A 130 1.78 -12.95 -8.03
N GLU A 131 1.07 -13.68 -7.16
CA GLU A 131 0.34 -14.90 -7.56
C GLU A 131 -0.94 -14.63 -8.37
N TYR A 132 -1.38 -13.36 -8.45
CA TYR A 132 -2.38 -12.89 -9.43
C TYR A 132 -1.73 -12.34 -10.70
N GLY A 133 -0.40 -12.38 -10.80
CA GLY A 133 0.33 -11.94 -12.00
C GLY A 133 0.64 -10.44 -12.03
N ALA A 134 0.60 -9.73 -10.89
CA ALA A 134 1.09 -8.36 -10.80
C ALA A 134 2.54 -8.25 -11.29
N ASP A 135 2.83 -7.22 -12.10
CA ASP A 135 4.17 -6.99 -12.65
C ASP A 135 5.05 -6.25 -11.63
N VAL A 136 4.43 -5.38 -10.84
CA VAL A 136 5.03 -4.62 -9.75
C VAL A 136 4.11 -4.63 -8.55
N VAL A 137 4.68 -4.87 -7.37
CA VAL A 137 3.98 -4.76 -6.09
C VAL A 137 4.71 -3.75 -5.22
N VAL A 138 4.00 -2.73 -4.78
CA VAL A 138 4.52 -1.66 -3.91
C VAL A 138 3.70 -1.59 -2.64
N GLY A 139 4.20 -0.91 -1.62
CA GLY A 139 3.43 -0.69 -0.41
C GLY A 139 4.19 0.08 0.65
N GLU A 140 3.56 0.27 1.79
CA GLU A 140 4.16 0.89 2.97
C GLU A 140 4.56 -0.19 3.97
N GLY A 141 5.81 -0.13 4.41
CA GLY A 141 6.41 -1.10 5.31
C GLY A 141 6.32 -0.72 6.78
N GLN A 142 5.83 0.48 7.11
CA GLN A 142 5.68 0.93 8.49
C GLN A 142 4.98 -0.08 9.43
N PRO A 143 3.91 -0.79 9.03
CA PRO A 143 3.26 -1.79 9.88
C PRO A 143 4.18 -2.94 10.32
N MET A 144 5.34 -3.13 9.69
CA MET A 144 6.32 -4.16 10.05
C MET A 144 7.26 -3.71 11.19
N GLY A 145 6.68 -3.25 12.30
CA GLY A 145 7.41 -2.91 13.51
C GLY A 145 8.12 -1.56 13.52
N ILE A 146 7.75 -0.64 12.63
CA ILE A 146 8.27 0.73 12.60
C ILE A 146 7.26 1.66 13.29
N ALA A 147 7.72 2.62 14.09
CA ALA A 147 6.85 3.58 14.76
C ALA A 147 6.22 4.57 13.77
N MET A 148 4.99 5.03 14.02
CA MET A 148 4.30 5.99 13.14
C MET A 148 5.06 7.32 12.97
N GLY A 149 5.83 7.75 13.98
CA GLY A 149 6.73 8.91 13.90
C GLY A 149 6.08 10.24 13.48
N PHE A 150 4.75 10.35 13.57
CA PHE A 150 3.98 11.47 12.99
C PHE A 150 4.28 11.73 11.49
N GLY A 151 4.56 10.66 10.75
CA GLY A 151 4.80 10.71 9.30
C GLY A 151 6.14 10.10 8.85
N GLY A 152 7.04 9.73 9.77
CA GLY A 152 8.23 8.95 9.41
C GLY A 152 9.38 8.98 10.42
N PRO A 153 10.54 8.42 10.04
CA PRO A 153 10.84 7.82 8.74
C PRO A 153 9.98 6.57 8.45
N MET A 154 9.47 6.47 7.22
CA MET A 154 8.61 5.36 6.76
C MET A 154 9.46 4.32 6.01
N LEU A 155 8.84 3.32 5.39
CA LEU A 155 9.54 2.30 4.60
C LEU A 155 8.77 2.02 3.31
N GLY A 156 9.15 2.68 2.22
CA GLY A 156 8.59 2.33 0.90
C GLY A 156 9.08 0.94 0.44
N LEU A 157 8.13 0.07 0.09
CA LEU A 157 8.38 -1.27 -0.43
C LEU A 157 8.21 -1.29 -1.95
N PHE A 158 9.10 -1.98 -2.65
CA PHE A 158 9.06 -2.12 -4.10
C PHE A 158 9.58 -3.49 -4.54
N ALA A 159 8.70 -4.30 -5.13
CA ALA A 159 8.98 -5.60 -5.71
C ALA A 159 8.48 -5.67 -7.15
N CYS A 160 9.13 -6.46 -8.00
CA CYS A 160 8.71 -6.63 -9.39
C CYS A 160 9.14 -7.99 -9.95
N LYS A 161 8.61 -8.32 -11.13
CA LYS A 161 9.10 -9.43 -11.96
C LYS A 161 10.54 -9.19 -12.43
N LYS A 162 11.26 -10.29 -12.66
CA LYS A 162 12.68 -10.30 -13.02
C LYS A 162 12.98 -9.58 -14.33
N GLU A 163 12.05 -9.61 -15.28
CA GLU A 163 12.17 -8.90 -16.55
C GLU A 163 12.30 -7.37 -16.39
N HIS A 164 11.80 -6.81 -15.28
CA HIS A 164 11.89 -5.38 -14.98
C HIS A 164 13.12 -4.99 -14.13
N VAL A 165 14.00 -5.93 -13.79
CA VAL A 165 15.15 -5.69 -12.90
C VAL A 165 16.11 -4.59 -13.37
N ARG A 166 16.16 -4.32 -14.68
CA ARG A 166 16.99 -3.23 -15.24
C ARG A 166 16.35 -1.84 -15.12
N ARG A 167 15.07 -1.77 -14.76
CA ARG A 167 14.28 -0.54 -14.65
C ARG A 167 13.89 -0.21 -13.21
N ILE A 168 13.91 -1.18 -12.30
CA ILE A 168 13.58 -0.98 -10.87
C ILE A 168 14.40 0.17 -10.26
N PRO A 169 13.77 1.06 -9.45
CA PRO A 169 14.45 2.17 -8.78
C PRO A 169 15.25 1.70 -7.57
N GLY A 170 16.21 2.53 -7.16
CA GLY A 170 16.97 2.33 -5.93
C GLY A 170 17.95 1.16 -5.96
N ARG A 171 18.51 0.90 -4.77
CA ARG A 171 19.59 -0.06 -4.54
C ARG A 171 19.09 -1.49 -4.58
N ILE A 172 19.93 -2.40 -5.05
CA ILE A 172 19.69 -3.84 -4.99
C ILE A 172 20.95 -4.50 -4.43
N VAL A 173 20.81 -5.27 -3.36
CA VAL A 173 21.87 -6.16 -2.87
C VAL A 173 21.78 -7.47 -3.63
N GLY A 174 22.92 -7.92 -4.15
CA GLY A 174 23.09 -9.17 -4.86
C GLY A 174 24.19 -10.03 -4.25
N LYS A 175 23.98 -11.35 -4.29
CA LYS A 175 24.97 -12.35 -3.90
C LYS A 175 26.08 -12.45 -4.94
N THR A 176 27.33 -12.54 -4.49
CA THR A 176 28.54 -12.71 -5.31
C THR A 176 29.52 -13.66 -4.61
N LYS A 177 30.66 -13.95 -5.24
CA LYS A 177 31.78 -14.70 -4.66
C LYS A 177 33.01 -13.81 -4.48
N GLU A 178 33.84 -14.14 -3.50
CA GLU A 178 35.17 -13.54 -3.35
C GLU A 178 36.08 -13.83 -4.57
N ALA A 179 37.05 -12.96 -4.84
CA ALA A 179 37.92 -13.08 -6.01
C ALA A 179 38.86 -14.29 -5.99
N HIS A 180 39.25 -14.76 -4.79
CA HIS A 180 40.23 -15.82 -4.60
C HIS A 180 39.73 -16.96 -3.70
N GLY A 181 38.42 -17.19 -3.65
CA GLY A 181 37.83 -18.28 -2.88
C GLY A 181 36.36 -18.49 -3.21
N ASP A 182 35.76 -19.51 -2.58
CA ASP A 182 34.36 -19.86 -2.78
C ASP A 182 33.41 -19.23 -1.76
N LYS A 183 33.91 -18.33 -0.90
CA LYS A 183 33.08 -17.65 0.09
C LYS A 183 32.08 -16.73 -0.59
N GLU A 184 30.84 -16.84 -0.13
CA GLU A 184 29.74 -16.01 -0.60
C GLU A 184 29.78 -14.65 0.09
N GLY A 185 29.58 -13.60 -0.69
CA GLY A 185 29.48 -12.23 -0.21
C GLY A 185 28.27 -11.52 -0.81
N TYR A 186 27.95 -10.33 -0.29
CA TYR A 186 26.85 -9.52 -0.78
C TYR A 186 27.36 -8.13 -1.13
N VAL A 187 26.98 -7.65 -2.31
CA VAL A 187 27.36 -6.33 -2.83
C VAL A 187 26.15 -5.62 -3.40
N MET A 188 26.19 -4.29 -3.48
CA MET A 188 25.21 -3.59 -4.31
C MET A 188 25.49 -3.90 -5.78
N THR A 189 24.48 -4.39 -6.50
CA THR A 189 24.59 -4.83 -7.89
C THR A 189 23.72 -3.99 -8.81
N LEU A 190 23.94 -4.13 -10.12
CA LEU A 190 23.23 -3.37 -11.16
C LEU A 190 23.28 -1.84 -10.91
N ARG A 191 24.43 -1.37 -10.40
CA ARG A 191 24.66 0.04 -10.02
C ARG A 191 24.55 1.02 -11.17
N THR A 192 24.72 0.56 -12.41
CA THR A 192 24.58 1.41 -13.61
C THR A 192 23.18 2.00 -13.80
N ARG A 193 22.18 1.58 -13.00
CA ARG A 193 20.85 2.21 -12.95
C ARG A 193 20.82 3.49 -12.10
N GLU A 194 21.74 3.64 -11.14
CA GLU A 194 21.68 4.63 -10.07
C GLU A 194 22.26 5.99 -10.50
N GLN A 195 21.83 7.05 -9.82
CA GLN A 195 22.10 8.45 -10.18
C GLN A 195 23.59 8.82 -10.14
N ASP A 196 24.39 8.19 -9.28
CA ASP A 196 25.82 8.46 -9.15
C ASP A 196 26.63 8.00 -10.38
N ILE A 197 26.09 7.05 -11.15
CA ILE A 197 26.69 6.57 -12.40
C ILE A 197 25.97 7.15 -13.62
N ARG A 198 24.63 7.05 -13.66
CA ARG A 198 23.83 7.30 -14.86
C ARG A 198 23.21 8.70 -14.91
N ARG A 199 23.30 9.47 -13.82
CA ARG A 199 22.85 10.87 -13.71
C ARG A 199 21.42 11.05 -14.23
N GLU A 200 21.20 11.96 -15.17
CA GLU A 200 19.88 12.25 -15.74
C GLU A 200 19.24 11.06 -16.48
N LYS A 201 20.02 10.03 -16.84
CA LYS A 201 19.53 8.80 -17.46
C LYS A 201 19.24 7.70 -16.43
N ALA A 202 19.43 7.94 -15.13
CA ALA A 202 19.17 6.97 -14.07
C ALA A 202 17.70 6.53 -14.05
N THR A 203 17.41 5.41 -13.37
CA THR A 203 16.03 4.92 -13.23
C THR A 203 15.22 5.75 -12.23
N SER A 204 15.89 6.44 -11.30
CA SER A 204 15.30 7.35 -10.31
C SER A 204 16.39 8.30 -9.79
N ASN A 205 15.97 9.41 -9.19
CA ASN A 205 16.86 10.34 -8.48
C ASN A 205 17.19 9.88 -7.05
N ILE A 206 16.58 8.79 -6.55
CA ILE A 206 16.80 8.30 -5.19
C ILE A 206 18.28 8.01 -4.92
N CYS A 207 18.77 8.47 -3.76
CA CYS A 207 20.15 8.26 -3.32
C CYS A 207 20.16 7.74 -1.87
N THR A 208 20.02 8.63 -0.89
CA THR A 208 19.65 8.20 0.48
C THR A 208 18.29 7.54 0.42
N ASN A 209 18.12 6.44 1.14
CA ASN A 209 16.87 5.71 1.27
C ASN A 209 16.70 5.25 2.73
N GLU A 210 15.64 4.51 3.00
CA GLU A 210 15.24 4.12 4.36
C GLU A 210 15.88 2.80 4.80
N ALA A 211 17.20 2.66 4.60
CA ALA A 211 17.93 1.42 4.89
C ALA A 211 17.84 1.00 6.37
N LEU A 212 17.81 1.96 7.30
CA LEU A 212 17.65 1.67 8.73
C LEU A 212 16.25 1.12 9.04
N MET A 213 15.21 1.67 8.41
CA MET A 213 13.84 1.14 8.55
C MET A 213 13.70 -0.22 7.87
N GLY A 214 14.36 -0.42 6.73
CA GLY A 214 14.47 -1.73 6.09
C GLY A 214 15.13 -2.78 6.98
N LEU A 215 16.15 -2.40 7.76
CA LEU A 215 16.76 -3.27 8.77
C LEU A 215 15.80 -3.54 9.95
N ALA A 216 15.12 -2.51 10.47
CA ALA A 216 14.15 -2.65 11.54
C ALA A 216 13.01 -3.63 11.16
N ALA A 217 12.44 -3.47 9.96
CA ALA A 217 11.45 -4.38 9.42
C ALA A 217 12.00 -5.81 9.24
N THR A 218 13.26 -5.95 8.82
CA THR A 218 13.90 -7.28 8.71
C THR A 218 14.02 -7.95 10.08
N VAL A 219 14.39 -7.22 11.13
CA VAL A 219 14.43 -7.74 12.51
C VAL A 219 13.03 -8.15 12.98
N TYR A 220 12.01 -7.32 12.75
CA TYR A 220 10.62 -7.62 13.09
C TYR A 220 10.12 -8.89 12.39
N MET A 221 10.27 -8.99 11.07
CA MET A 221 9.85 -10.15 10.29
C MET A 221 10.63 -11.42 10.67
N THR A 222 11.91 -11.30 11.03
CA THR A 222 12.71 -12.45 11.53
C THR A 222 12.19 -12.93 12.88
N ALA A 223 11.88 -12.01 13.80
CA ALA A 223 11.41 -12.35 15.14
C ALA A 223 10.03 -13.04 15.11
N LEU A 224 9.14 -12.59 14.25
CA LEU A 224 7.80 -13.17 14.10
C LEU A 224 7.80 -14.44 13.22
N GLY A 225 8.62 -14.46 12.17
CA GLY A 225 8.54 -15.45 11.12
C GLY A 225 7.17 -15.48 10.43
N LYS A 226 6.97 -16.47 9.55
CA LYS A 226 5.71 -16.64 8.80
C LYS A 226 4.49 -16.72 9.73
N ASN A 227 4.56 -17.56 10.75
CA ASN A 227 3.41 -17.81 11.64
C ASN A 227 3.07 -16.58 12.49
N GLY A 228 4.08 -15.83 12.98
CA GLY A 228 3.83 -14.61 13.73
C GLY A 228 3.22 -13.51 12.86
N MET A 229 3.67 -13.35 11.61
CA MET A 229 3.04 -12.43 10.66
C MET A 229 1.57 -12.79 10.39
N THR A 230 1.26 -14.08 10.20
CA THR A 230 -0.11 -14.57 10.06
C THR A 230 -0.95 -14.28 11.33
N GLN A 231 -0.36 -14.43 12.53
CA GLN A 231 -1.05 -14.11 13.79
C GLN A 231 -1.34 -12.61 13.94
N VAL A 232 -0.40 -11.73 13.56
CA VAL A 232 -0.59 -10.28 13.55
C VAL A 232 -1.73 -9.89 12.61
N ALA A 233 -1.72 -10.41 11.39
CA ALA A 233 -2.76 -10.15 10.41
C ALA A 233 -4.14 -10.69 10.86
N GLN A 234 -4.18 -11.89 11.43
CA GLN A 234 -5.41 -12.50 11.93
C GLN A 234 -5.95 -11.77 13.16
N GLY A 235 -5.06 -11.30 14.05
CA GLY A 235 -5.43 -10.49 15.20
C GLY A 235 -6.08 -9.17 14.79
N SER A 236 -5.48 -8.47 13.82
CA SER A 236 -6.04 -7.24 13.25
C SER A 236 -7.42 -7.48 12.62
N LEU A 237 -7.56 -8.54 11.82
CA LEU A 237 -8.84 -8.92 11.22
C LEU A 237 -9.89 -9.26 12.30
N ASN A 238 -9.53 -10.05 13.31
CA ASN A 238 -10.46 -10.42 14.39
C ASN A 238 -10.93 -9.20 15.17
N ASN A 239 -10.02 -8.28 15.49
CA ASN A 239 -10.34 -7.04 16.18
C ASN A 239 -11.27 -6.14 15.35
N ALA A 240 -11.02 -6.03 14.05
CA ALA A 240 -11.91 -5.30 13.13
C ALA A 240 -13.31 -5.93 13.07
N ARG A 241 -13.41 -7.26 12.97
CA ARG A 241 -14.69 -7.98 12.99
C ARG A 241 -15.41 -7.85 14.33
N TYR A 242 -14.67 -7.85 15.43
CA TYR A 242 -15.25 -7.61 16.75
C TYR A 242 -15.86 -6.21 16.83
N LEU A 243 -15.12 -5.15 16.44
CA LEU A 243 -15.66 -3.79 16.41
C LEU A 243 -16.95 -3.70 15.57
N GLN A 244 -16.97 -4.34 14.40
CA GLN A 244 -18.17 -4.39 13.55
C GLN A 244 -19.36 -5.09 14.23
N SER A 245 -19.13 -6.12 15.05
CA SER A 245 -20.21 -6.85 15.71
C SER A 245 -20.77 -6.15 16.94
N VAL A 246 -20.12 -5.08 17.43
CA VAL A 246 -20.54 -4.32 18.61
C VAL A 246 -20.82 -2.85 18.30
N LEU A 247 -21.04 -2.49 17.03
CA LEU A 247 -21.37 -1.12 16.64
C LEU A 247 -22.64 -0.62 17.35
N PRO A 248 -22.69 0.66 17.76
CA PRO A 248 -23.88 1.22 18.39
C PRO A 248 -25.02 1.38 17.39
N GLU A 249 -26.24 1.48 17.90
CA GLU A 249 -27.43 1.75 17.08
C GLU A 249 -27.25 3.03 16.26
N GLY A 250 -27.66 2.98 14.99
CA GLY A 250 -27.51 4.10 14.05
C GLY A 250 -26.16 4.16 13.33
N VAL A 251 -25.18 3.33 13.70
CA VAL A 251 -23.89 3.21 12.99
C VAL A 251 -23.84 1.90 12.23
N THR A 252 -23.55 1.97 10.93
CA THR A 252 -23.44 0.79 10.06
C THR A 252 -22.11 0.76 9.34
N VAL A 253 -21.71 -0.40 8.80
CA VAL A 253 -20.62 -0.45 7.82
C VAL A 253 -21.17 0.06 6.49
N TRP A 254 -20.42 0.95 5.82
CA TRP A 254 -20.90 1.69 4.65
C TRP A 254 -21.17 0.80 3.42
N ASN A 255 -20.38 -0.26 3.21
CA ASN A 255 -20.53 -1.17 2.09
C ASN A 255 -20.52 -2.65 2.54
N ASP A 256 -20.97 -3.53 1.66
CA ASP A 256 -20.95 -4.99 1.85
C ASP A 256 -19.61 -5.62 1.38
N GLY A 257 -18.60 -4.79 1.12
CA GLY A 257 -17.30 -5.21 0.64
C GLY A 257 -16.57 -6.12 1.64
N LYS A 258 -15.82 -7.10 1.14
CA LYS A 258 -14.90 -7.86 2.00
C LYS A 258 -13.74 -6.96 2.39
N THR A 259 -13.64 -6.63 3.67
CA THR A 259 -12.57 -5.77 4.19
C THR A 259 -11.47 -6.54 4.94
N PHE A 260 -10.34 -5.89 5.19
CA PHE A 260 -9.31 -6.42 6.09
C PHE A 260 -9.46 -5.84 7.51
N CYS A 261 -8.51 -5.02 7.95
CA CYS A 261 -8.49 -4.38 9.27
C CYS A 261 -8.99 -2.92 9.25
N GLU A 262 -9.17 -2.38 8.04
CA GLU A 262 -9.76 -1.06 7.79
C GLU A 262 -11.15 -1.23 7.19
N PHE A 263 -12.08 -0.32 7.53
CA PHE A 263 -13.41 -0.27 6.94
C PHE A 263 -14.07 1.08 7.22
N VAL A 264 -15.10 1.40 6.44
CA VAL A 264 -15.83 2.66 6.57
C VAL A 264 -17.09 2.46 7.39
N LEU A 265 -17.27 3.29 8.41
CA LEU A 265 -18.51 3.44 9.14
C LEU A 265 -19.36 4.54 8.50
N GLU A 266 -20.65 4.28 8.35
CA GLU A 266 -21.66 5.29 8.05
C GLU A 266 -22.30 5.74 9.37
N LEU A 267 -22.27 7.04 9.63
CA LEU A 267 -22.75 7.66 10.86
C LEU A 267 -24.07 8.38 10.63
N PRO A 268 -24.91 8.56 11.67
CA PRO A 268 -26.19 9.28 11.53
C PRO A 268 -26.03 10.81 11.40
N LYS A 269 -24.80 11.33 11.46
CA LYS A 269 -24.46 12.76 11.37
C LYS A 269 -23.01 12.95 10.87
N PRO A 270 -22.57 14.19 10.59
CA PRO A 270 -21.25 14.45 10.00
C PRO A 270 -20.10 13.84 10.81
N ALA A 271 -19.22 13.10 10.13
CA ALA A 271 -18.10 12.37 10.74
C ALA A 271 -17.07 13.30 11.40
N VAL A 272 -16.94 14.53 10.90
CA VAL A 272 -16.07 15.57 11.49
C VAL A 272 -16.53 15.93 12.91
N GLU A 273 -17.83 16.08 13.14
CA GLU A 273 -18.38 16.40 14.46
C GLU A 273 -18.16 15.25 15.46
N VAL A 274 -18.38 14.01 15.01
CA VAL A 274 -18.16 12.81 15.83
C VAL A 274 -16.68 12.66 16.17
N ARG A 275 -15.78 12.85 15.19
CA ARG A 275 -14.33 12.83 15.41
C ARG A 275 -13.91 13.84 16.47
N ASP A 276 -14.38 15.09 16.39
CA ASP A 276 -13.97 16.15 17.32
C ASP A 276 -14.50 15.89 18.73
N ALA A 277 -15.72 15.37 18.86
CA ALA A 277 -16.29 14.96 20.15
C ALA A 277 -15.52 13.78 20.79
N MET A 278 -15.07 12.80 20.00
CA MET A 278 -14.22 11.71 20.50
C MET A 278 -12.80 12.19 20.84
N LEU A 279 -12.24 13.12 20.05
CA LEU A 279 -10.93 13.71 20.30
C LEU A 279 -10.90 14.49 21.63
N ALA A 280 -11.99 15.20 21.96
CA ALA A 280 -12.14 15.86 23.26
C ALA A 280 -12.11 14.88 24.47
N LYS A 281 -12.37 13.60 24.22
CA LYS A 281 -12.25 12.49 25.19
C LYS A 281 -10.91 11.76 25.12
N GLY A 282 -9.97 12.25 24.29
CA GLY A 282 -8.65 11.66 24.07
C GLY A 282 -8.65 10.43 23.17
N ILE A 283 -9.70 10.20 22.37
CA ILE A 283 -9.83 9.04 21.49
C ILE A 283 -9.80 9.49 20.02
N LEU A 284 -8.91 8.90 19.24
CA LEU A 284 -8.89 9.08 17.78
C LEU A 284 -10.02 8.25 17.16
N ALA A 285 -11.02 8.93 16.61
CA ALA A 285 -12.21 8.28 16.06
C ALA A 285 -11.93 7.48 14.77
N GLY A 286 -11.00 7.97 13.95
CA GLY A 286 -10.84 7.56 12.55
C GLY A 286 -10.70 8.78 11.66
N LEU A 287 -10.72 8.57 10.35
CA LEU A 287 -10.55 9.61 9.33
C LEU A 287 -11.90 9.96 8.68
N PRO A 288 -12.43 11.19 8.85
CA PRO A 288 -13.62 11.64 8.15
C PRO A 288 -13.39 11.72 6.63
N LEU A 289 -14.25 11.07 5.85
CA LEU A 289 -14.05 10.91 4.41
C LEU A 289 -14.58 12.05 3.54
N GLY A 290 -15.50 12.87 4.04
CA GLY A 290 -16.07 14.00 3.27
C GLY A 290 -15.04 14.99 2.74
N THR A 291 -13.87 15.10 3.40
CA THR A 291 -12.75 15.95 2.92
C THR A 291 -12.01 15.38 1.72
N TYR A 292 -12.15 14.09 1.43
CA TYR A 292 -11.49 13.38 0.35
C TYR A 292 -12.44 12.97 -0.78
N TYR A 293 -13.70 12.66 -0.42
CA TYR A 293 -14.72 12.16 -1.34
C TYR A 293 -16.03 12.93 -1.14
N PRO A 294 -16.47 13.74 -2.12
CA PRO A 294 -17.74 14.43 -2.05
C PRO A 294 -18.92 13.48 -1.79
N GLY A 295 -19.81 13.84 -0.88
CA GLY A 295 -20.97 13.02 -0.50
C GLY A 295 -20.70 11.98 0.59
N MET A 296 -19.48 11.90 1.13
CA MET A 296 -19.11 11.02 2.25
C MET A 296 -18.97 11.79 3.59
N ASP A 297 -19.77 12.84 3.79
CA ASP A 297 -19.68 13.71 4.97
C ASP A 297 -19.96 12.99 6.29
N ASN A 298 -20.78 11.93 6.23
CA ASN A 298 -21.15 11.09 7.36
C ASN A 298 -20.27 9.83 7.48
N SER A 299 -19.28 9.66 6.60
CA SER A 299 -18.50 8.43 6.55
C SER A 299 -17.16 8.59 7.27
N LEU A 300 -16.84 7.62 8.13
CA LEU A 300 -15.65 7.60 8.97
C LEU A 300 -14.83 6.33 8.68
N LEU A 301 -13.64 6.48 8.13
CA LEU A 301 -12.71 5.36 7.94
C LEU A 301 -12.04 5.01 9.27
N VAL A 302 -12.15 3.75 9.68
CA VAL A 302 -11.57 3.23 10.91
C VAL A 302 -10.59 2.10 10.61
N ALA A 303 -9.51 2.03 11.40
CA ALA A 303 -8.47 1.00 11.30
C ALA A 303 -8.28 0.36 12.67
N VAL A 304 -8.37 -0.97 12.74
CA VAL A 304 -8.21 -1.73 14.00
C VAL A 304 -7.09 -2.75 13.86
N THR A 305 -5.99 -2.53 14.57
CA THR A 305 -4.79 -3.38 14.49
C THR A 305 -4.69 -4.36 15.66
N GLU A 306 -3.70 -5.26 15.60
CA GLU A 306 -3.46 -6.35 16.56
C GLU A 306 -3.11 -5.86 17.97
N ILE A 307 -2.57 -4.64 18.10
CA ILE A 307 -2.19 -4.06 19.39
C ILE A 307 -3.39 -3.53 20.20
N ARG A 308 -4.60 -3.54 19.62
CA ARG A 308 -5.83 -3.12 20.31
C ARG A 308 -6.36 -4.27 21.16
N THR A 309 -6.70 -3.97 22.41
CA THR A 309 -7.37 -4.93 23.29
C THR A 309 -8.88 -4.83 23.15
N LYS A 310 -9.60 -5.91 23.51
CA LYS A 310 -11.08 -5.89 23.56
C LYS A 310 -11.61 -4.71 24.38
N ALA A 311 -11.05 -4.47 25.56
CA ALA A 311 -11.47 -3.37 26.43
C ALA A 311 -11.26 -1.98 25.79
N GLN A 312 -10.22 -1.80 24.97
CA GLN A 312 -10.02 -0.55 24.22
C GLN A 312 -11.04 -0.40 23.09
N ILE A 313 -11.43 -1.50 22.44
CA ILE A 313 -12.48 -1.49 21.41
C ILE A 313 -13.85 -1.19 22.05
N ASP A 314 -14.14 -1.79 23.21
CA ASP A 314 -15.37 -1.49 23.98
C ASP A 314 -15.41 -0.02 24.40
N ALA A 315 -14.29 0.53 24.92
CA ALA A 315 -14.20 1.94 25.27
C ALA A 315 -14.34 2.88 24.05
N TYR A 316 -13.84 2.47 22.88
CA TYR A 316 -14.06 3.19 21.63
C TYR A 316 -15.56 3.23 21.26
N VAL A 317 -16.27 2.10 21.39
CA VAL A 317 -17.71 2.01 21.11
C VAL A 317 -18.52 2.88 22.07
N ASP A 318 -18.22 2.86 23.36
CA ASP A 318 -18.88 3.71 24.35
C ASP A 318 -18.66 5.20 24.06
N ALA A 319 -17.42 5.56 23.69
CA ALA A 319 -17.09 6.93 23.31
C ALA A 319 -17.78 7.35 22.01
N LEU A 320 -17.86 6.46 21.01
CA LEU A 320 -18.59 6.67 19.76
C LEU A 320 -20.07 6.91 20.07
N LYS A 321 -20.73 6.03 20.81
CA LYS A 321 -22.13 6.16 21.21
C LYS A 321 -22.43 7.47 21.93
N ALA A 322 -21.55 7.90 22.83
CA ALA A 322 -21.68 9.16 23.55
C ALA A 322 -21.30 10.41 22.71
N SER A 323 -20.91 10.23 21.45
CA SER A 323 -20.52 11.30 20.52
C SER A 323 -21.45 11.42 19.32
N LEU A 324 -22.34 10.43 19.11
CA LEU A 324 -23.50 10.50 18.20
C LEU A 324 -24.55 11.45 18.76
#